data_AF-A0A3N5RGC6-F1
#
_entry.id   AF-A0A3N5RGC6-F1
#
_cell.length_a   1.000
_cell.length_b   1.000
_cell.length_c   1.000
_cell.angle_alpha   90.00
_cell.angle_beta   90.00
_cell.angle_gamma   90.00
#
_symmetry.space_group_name_H-M   'P 1'
#
loop_
_entity.id
_entity.type
_entity.pdbx_description
1 polymer ?
#
loop_
_entity_poly.entity_id
_entity_poly.type
_entity_poly.pdbx_seq_one_letter_code
_entity_poly.pdbx_strand_id
1 'polypeptide(L)'
;MGKRFFISIYLWVLSCFPKTYREEYQEELEYAVFALTEEGSAKGKWSLIRLAFRELRDLPFALVLAHVRVIRGKIMKMKPGFYLPDSSLNGWKLAAVFLPFVFPLFVLPAVIGIPILAGTFLFKLAEILGWLLIGALVAVWLAGVISGFPTWSLPGLGLIVAFIGFCVRFLVYAFVLMMKSFLPLGAWTESKAGAIFFYAVRDLNFLILMGIILIVVLRKEDGFRQRVCQDWSLLSFLLYTMAIPTVLVIDEYRGLENYQVTCTLILAAGAWLFLVLPKRKHRLMALLLPVILSASIMSLGIYNVIPIQTFAWRIESILWESIQHFLNTLALVILLCLPILIPRTPLVGKTKLVDGV
;
A
#
# COMPACT_ATOMS: atom_id res chain seq x y z
N MET A 1 -4.07 -41.19 -18.55
CA MET A 1 -4.62 -40.81 -17.24
C MET A 1 -5.87 -39.96 -17.47
N GLY A 2 -7.05 -40.42 -17.08
CA GLY A 2 -8.31 -39.66 -17.24
C GLY A 2 -8.59 -38.78 -16.03
N LYS A 3 -9.37 -37.70 -16.20
CA LYS A 3 -9.79 -36.77 -15.11
C LYS A 3 -10.29 -37.52 -13.87
N ARG A 4 -11.16 -38.52 -14.07
CA ARG A 4 -11.71 -39.36 -13.00
C ARG A 4 -10.62 -40.07 -12.19
N PHE A 5 -9.61 -40.62 -12.85
CA PHE A 5 -8.53 -41.34 -12.17
C PHE A 5 -7.69 -40.43 -11.27
N PHE A 6 -7.38 -39.21 -11.73
CA PHE A 6 -6.65 -38.25 -10.91
C PHE A 6 -7.45 -37.80 -9.68
N ILE A 7 -8.75 -37.52 -9.86
CA ILE A 7 -9.64 -37.18 -8.74
C ILE A 7 -9.71 -38.33 -7.73
N SER A 8 -9.84 -39.58 -8.19
CA SER A 8 -9.87 -40.75 -7.30
C SER A 8 -8.58 -40.91 -6.48
N ILE A 9 -7.41 -40.73 -7.12
CA ILE A 9 -6.13 -40.76 -6.40
C ILE A 9 -6.08 -39.64 -5.37
N TYR A 10 -6.48 -38.42 -5.75
CA TYR A 10 -6.42 -37.27 -4.84
C TYR A 10 -7.34 -37.45 -3.62
N LEU A 11 -8.59 -37.87 -3.84
CA LEU A 11 -9.53 -38.17 -2.76
C LEU A 11 -9.01 -39.29 -1.85
N TRP A 12 -8.34 -40.30 -2.43
CA TRP A 12 -7.70 -41.34 -1.63
C TRP A 12 -6.57 -40.76 -0.76
N VAL A 13 -5.70 -39.90 -1.28
CA VAL A 13 -4.65 -39.28 -0.45
C VAL A 13 -5.22 -38.32 0.59
N LEU A 14 -6.29 -37.58 0.26
CA LEU A 14 -7.02 -36.77 1.23
C LEU A 14 -7.53 -37.62 2.40
N SER A 15 -8.02 -38.83 2.13
CA SER A 15 -8.49 -39.76 3.17
C SER A 15 -7.39 -40.13 4.18
N CYS A 16 -6.12 -40.03 3.79
CA CYS A 16 -4.98 -40.28 4.65
C CYS A 16 -4.65 -39.10 5.59
N PHE A 17 -5.25 -37.91 5.43
CA PHE A 17 -5.02 -36.80 6.36
C PHE A 17 -5.67 -37.04 7.73
N PRO A 18 -5.14 -36.41 8.81
CA PRO A 18 -5.74 -36.49 10.14
C PRO A 18 -7.23 -36.11 10.12
N LYS A 19 -8.05 -36.82 10.89
CA LYS A 19 -9.51 -36.64 10.90
C LYS A 19 -9.93 -35.18 11.15
N THR A 20 -9.31 -34.51 12.12
CA THR A 20 -9.53 -33.10 12.42
C THR A 20 -9.19 -32.17 11.25
N TYR A 21 -8.17 -32.50 10.46
CA TYR A 21 -7.82 -31.72 9.27
C TYR A 21 -8.83 -31.94 8.15
N ARG A 22 -9.32 -33.18 7.97
CA ARG A 22 -10.36 -33.47 6.98
C ARG A 22 -11.66 -32.75 7.33
N GLU A 23 -12.13 -32.83 8.56
CA GLU A 23 -13.38 -32.18 8.98
C GLU A 23 -13.36 -30.65 8.76
N GLU A 24 -12.20 -30.01 8.88
CA GLU A 24 -12.06 -28.56 8.70
C GLU A 24 -11.83 -28.14 7.24
N TYR A 25 -11.10 -28.92 6.44
CA TYR A 25 -10.62 -28.48 5.12
C TYR A 25 -11.06 -29.35 3.95
N GLN A 26 -11.84 -30.41 4.17
CA GLN A 26 -12.22 -31.33 3.10
C GLN A 26 -12.99 -30.61 1.99
N GLU A 27 -13.95 -29.75 2.34
CA GLU A 27 -14.73 -29.00 1.34
C GLU A 27 -13.86 -28.04 0.53
N GLU A 28 -12.96 -27.29 1.17
CA GLU A 28 -12.04 -26.35 0.48
C GLU A 28 -11.05 -27.08 -0.43
N LEU A 29 -10.51 -28.22 0.04
CA LEU A 29 -9.55 -29.02 -0.73
C LEU A 29 -10.23 -29.72 -1.91
N GLU A 30 -11.42 -30.28 -1.71
CA GLU A 30 -12.22 -30.85 -2.80
C GLU A 30 -12.52 -29.78 -3.84
N TYR A 31 -13.01 -28.61 -3.42
CA TYR A 31 -13.29 -27.49 -4.33
C TYR A 31 -12.04 -27.04 -5.11
N ALA A 32 -10.91 -26.84 -4.42
CA ALA A 32 -9.66 -26.43 -5.05
C ALA A 32 -9.18 -27.45 -6.08
N VAL A 33 -9.32 -28.74 -5.80
CA VAL A 33 -8.93 -29.82 -6.71
C VAL A 33 -9.85 -29.90 -7.90
N PHE A 34 -11.17 -29.76 -7.70
CA PHE A 34 -12.13 -29.71 -8.79
C PHE A 34 -11.86 -28.52 -9.70
N ALA A 35 -11.63 -27.32 -9.14
CA ALA A 35 -11.31 -26.12 -9.90
C ALA A 35 -9.99 -26.28 -10.69
N LEU A 36 -8.92 -26.78 -10.04
CA LEU A 36 -7.62 -26.98 -10.69
C LEU A 36 -7.66 -28.08 -11.76
N THR A 37 -8.46 -29.13 -11.57
CA THR A 37 -8.63 -30.18 -12.58
C THR A 37 -9.47 -29.73 -13.76
N GLU A 38 -10.46 -28.88 -13.54
CA GLU A 38 -11.26 -28.27 -14.61
C GLU A 38 -10.41 -27.30 -15.44
N GLU A 39 -9.67 -26.41 -14.79
CA GLU A 39 -8.73 -25.50 -15.46
C GLU A 39 -7.64 -26.28 -16.21
N GLY A 40 -7.07 -27.30 -15.56
CA GLY A 40 -6.07 -28.17 -16.15
C GLY A 40 -6.60 -28.95 -17.36
N SER A 41 -7.87 -29.36 -17.33
CA SER A 41 -8.55 -30.06 -18.43
C SER A 41 -8.82 -29.14 -19.62
N ALA A 42 -9.20 -27.89 -19.36
CA ALA A 42 -9.43 -26.88 -20.41
C ALA A 42 -8.15 -26.55 -21.18
N LYS A 43 -6.99 -26.58 -20.50
CA LYS A 43 -5.66 -26.34 -21.09
C LYS A 43 -5.05 -27.56 -21.81
N GLY A 44 -5.71 -28.72 -21.75
CA GLY A 44 -5.32 -29.93 -22.46
C GLY A 44 -4.69 -31.03 -21.58
N LYS A 45 -4.40 -32.18 -22.20
CA LYS A 45 -4.00 -33.39 -21.47
C LYS A 45 -2.65 -33.24 -20.74
N TRP A 46 -1.71 -32.50 -21.32
CA TRP A 46 -0.37 -32.31 -20.77
C TRP A 46 -0.33 -31.40 -19.53
N SER A 47 -1.15 -30.34 -19.48
CA SER A 47 -1.27 -29.50 -18.28
C SER A 47 -1.84 -30.30 -17.11
N LEU A 48 -2.82 -31.15 -17.37
CA LEU A 48 -3.42 -32.01 -16.35
C LEU A 48 -2.42 -33.04 -15.80
N ILE A 49 -1.57 -33.64 -16.67
CA ILE A 49 -0.50 -34.54 -16.25
C ILE A 49 0.56 -33.80 -15.41
N ARG A 50 0.98 -32.61 -15.84
CA ARG A 50 1.97 -31.80 -15.10
C ARG A 50 1.44 -31.36 -13.74
N LEU A 51 0.18 -30.94 -13.67
CA LEU A 51 -0.49 -30.62 -12.42
C LEU A 51 -0.52 -31.85 -11.51
N ALA A 52 -0.95 -33.00 -12.05
CA ALA A 52 -1.03 -34.23 -11.30
C ALA A 52 0.31 -34.65 -10.70
N PHE A 53 1.39 -34.56 -11.49
CA PHE A 53 2.73 -34.90 -11.03
C PHE A 53 3.26 -33.94 -9.96
N ARG A 54 2.99 -32.64 -10.10
CA ARG A 54 3.35 -31.63 -9.08
C ARG A 54 2.64 -31.92 -7.76
N GLU A 55 1.33 -32.13 -7.80
CA GLU A 55 0.55 -32.45 -6.61
C GLU A 55 1.03 -33.76 -5.97
N LEU A 56 1.23 -34.83 -6.75
CA LEU A 56 1.71 -36.12 -6.23
C LEU A 56 3.10 -36.03 -5.57
N ARG A 57 3.97 -35.15 -6.07
CA ARG A 57 5.30 -34.94 -5.51
C ARG A 57 5.25 -34.18 -4.19
N ASP A 58 4.38 -33.19 -4.08
CA ASP A 58 4.36 -32.26 -2.94
C ASP A 58 3.41 -32.76 -1.82
N LEU A 59 2.40 -33.59 -2.15
CA LEU A 59 1.41 -34.14 -1.21
C LEU A 59 1.98 -34.99 -0.06
N PRO A 60 2.92 -35.93 -0.28
CA PRO A 60 3.46 -36.76 0.80
C PRO A 60 4.08 -35.90 1.90
N PHE A 61 4.77 -34.83 1.52
CA PHE A 61 5.37 -33.89 2.47
C PHE A 61 4.31 -33.09 3.22
N ALA A 62 3.27 -32.62 2.53
CA ALA A 62 2.14 -31.92 3.16
C ALA A 62 1.40 -32.82 4.18
N LEU A 63 1.22 -34.10 3.85
CA LEU A 63 0.60 -35.10 4.71
C LEU A 63 1.41 -35.36 5.98
N VAL A 64 2.73 -35.52 5.85
CA VAL A 64 3.63 -35.66 7.01
C VAL A 64 3.60 -34.41 7.87
N LEU A 65 3.67 -33.21 7.28
CA LEU A 65 3.58 -31.96 8.02
C LEU A 65 2.26 -31.80 8.78
N ALA A 66 1.13 -32.21 8.18
CA ALA A 66 -0.17 -32.17 8.83
C ALA A 66 -0.20 -33.07 10.07
N HIS A 67 0.31 -34.31 9.96
CA HIS A 67 0.42 -35.23 11.10
C HIS A 67 1.34 -34.70 12.19
N VAL A 68 2.53 -34.22 11.84
CA VAL A 68 3.49 -33.66 12.80
C VAL A 68 2.90 -32.46 13.55
N ARG A 69 2.08 -31.63 12.89
CA ARG A 69 1.41 -30.50 13.55
C ARG A 69 0.33 -30.93 14.53
N VAL A 70 -0.48 -31.93 14.16
CA VAL A 70 -1.51 -32.51 15.04
C VAL A 70 -0.86 -33.13 16.28
N ILE A 71 0.22 -33.91 16.10
CA ILE A 71 0.99 -34.51 17.20
C ILE A 71 1.55 -33.44 18.14
N ARG A 72 1.99 -32.29 17.61
CA ARG A 72 2.51 -31.16 18.41
C ARG A 72 1.43 -30.34 19.12
N GLY A 73 0.16 -30.75 19.08
CA GLY A 73 -0.95 -30.01 19.70
C GLY A 73 -1.17 -28.62 19.10
N LYS A 74 -0.54 -28.30 17.96
CA LYS A 74 -0.79 -27.09 17.20
C LYS A 74 -2.04 -27.33 16.37
N ILE A 75 -3.20 -27.30 17.04
CA ILE A 75 -4.50 -27.29 16.37
C ILE A 75 -4.43 -26.18 15.32
N MET A 76 -4.62 -26.53 14.05
CA MET A 76 -4.79 -25.56 12.98
C MET A 76 -6.14 -24.87 13.19
N LYS A 77 -6.27 -24.00 14.21
CA LYS A 77 -7.26 -22.94 14.09
C LYS A 77 -6.73 -22.08 12.96
N MET A 78 -7.15 -22.35 11.71
CA MET A 78 -7.00 -21.35 10.68
C MET A 78 -7.71 -20.13 11.24
N LYS A 79 -6.93 -19.13 11.64
CA LYS A 79 -7.52 -17.85 12.04
C LYS A 79 -8.15 -17.32 10.76
N PRO A 80 -9.49 -17.27 10.66
CA PRO A 80 -10.14 -16.77 9.48
C PRO A 80 -9.62 -15.34 9.27
N GLY A 81 -9.04 -15.06 8.11
CA GLY A 81 -8.54 -13.73 7.74
C GLY A 81 -7.04 -13.46 7.93
N PHE A 82 -6.17 -14.48 7.91
CA PHE A 82 -4.72 -14.30 8.04
C PHE A 82 -3.91 -14.26 6.73
N TYR A 83 -4.53 -14.55 5.58
CA TYR A 83 -3.88 -14.38 4.29
C TYR A 83 -4.35 -13.07 3.64
N LEU A 84 -3.41 -12.30 3.09
CA LEU A 84 -3.76 -11.32 2.07
C LEU A 84 -4.62 -12.05 1.02
N PRO A 85 -5.69 -11.43 0.51
CA PRO A 85 -6.64 -12.10 -0.38
C PRO A 85 -6.00 -12.65 -1.66
N ASP A 86 -4.78 -12.21 -1.99
CA ASP A 86 -4.03 -12.68 -3.14
C ASP A 86 -2.96 -13.70 -2.72
N SER A 87 -2.87 -14.80 -3.50
CA SER A 87 -1.77 -15.79 -3.53
C SER A 87 -0.37 -15.21 -3.24
N SER A 88 0.53 -16.06 -2.72
CA SER A 88 1.93 -15.74 -2.42
C SER A 88 2.54 -14.73 -3.40
N LEU A 89 2.99 -13.58 -2.90
CA LEU A 89 3.60 -12.54 -3.73
C LEU A 89 4.87 -13.11 -4.37
N ASN A 90 4.85 -13.31 -5.69
CA ASN A 90 6.03 -13.65 -6.47
C ASN A 90 6.92 -12.39 -6.65
N GLY A 91 8.15 -12.58 -7.12
CA GLY A 91 9.15 -11.51 -7.17
C GLY A 91 8.71 -10.24 -7.93
N TRP A 92 7.96 -10.37 -9.03
CA TRP A 92 7.49 -9.21 -9.77
C TRP A 92 6.36 -8.45 -9.05
N LYS A 93 5.43 -9.15 -8.39
CA LYS A 93 4.39 -8.52 -7.57
C LYS A 93 5.01 -7.75 -6.41
N LEU A 94 6.07 -8.31 -5.82
CA LEU A 94 6.83 -7.64 -4.80
C LEU A 94 7.50 -6.36 -5.35
N ALA A 95 8.15 -6.44 -6.51
CA ALA A 95 8.75 -5.28 -7.17
C ALA A 95 7.70 -4.19 -7.46
N ALA A 96 6.51 -4.56 -7.91
CA ALA A 96 5.40 -3.63 -8.16
C ALA A 96 4.97 -2.86 -6.89
N VAL A 97 4.99 -3.52 -5.72
CA VAL A 97 4.70 -2.86 -4.43
C VAL A 97 5.74 -1.80 -4.07
N PHE A 98 7.03 -2.09 -4.32
CA PHE A 98 8.12 -1.18 -3.97
C PHE A 98 8.35 -0.07 -4.99
N LEU A 99 7.85 -0.24 -6.21
CA LEU A 99 8.08 0.70 -7.32
C LEU A 99 7.78 2.16 -6.94
N PRO A 100 6.67 2.52 -6.26
CA PRO A 100 6.40 3.92 -5.91
C PRO A 100 7.38 4.50 -4.88
N PHE A 101 8.01 3.66 -4.06
CA PHE A 101 8.99 4.09 -3.06
C PHE A 101 10.40 4.15 -3.64
N VAL A 102 10.70 3.34 -4.66
CA VAL A 102 12.00 3.38 -5.33
C VAL A 102 12.06 4.51 -6.35
N PHE A 103 10.95 4.78 -7.04
CA PHE A 103 10.82 5.83 -8.05
C PHE A 103 11.43 7.19 -7.66
N PRO A 104 11.14 7.74 -6.45
CA PRO A 104 11.69 9.03 -6.04
C PRO A 104 13.21 9.09 -6.01
N LEU A 105 13.88 7.97 -5.70
CA LEU A 105 15.35 7.91 -5.61
C LEU A 105 16.04 8.17 -6.96
N PHE A 106 15.33 7.88 -8.07
CA PHE A 106 15.85 8.07 -9.43
C PHE A 106 15.40 9.39 -10.04
N VAL A 107 14.20 9.87 -9.68
CA VAL A 107 13.65 11.11 -10.21
C VAL A 107 14.16 12.34 -9.48
N LEU A 108 14.42 12.27 -8.18
CA LEU A 108 14.95 13.40 -7.40
C LEU A 108 16.25 13.97 -8.02
N PRO A 109 17.30 13.16 -8.30
CA PRO A 109 18.52 13.70 -8.90
C PRO A 109 18.30 14.31 -10.28
N ALA A 110 17.38 13.74 -11.07
CA ALA A 110 17.09 14.17 -12.43
C ALA A 110 16.29 15.48 -12.48
N VAL A 111 15.30 15.65 -11.58
CA VAL A 111 14.41 16.82 -11.54
C VAL A 111 15.03 18.00 -10.80
N ILE A 112 15.67 17.74 -9.66
CA ILE A 112 16.30 18.81 -8.85
C ILE A 112 17.59 19.30 -9.51
N GLY A 113 18.14 18.54 -10.47
CA GLY A 113 19.23 19.00 -11.30
C GLY A 113 20.46 19.33 -10.46
N ILE A 114 20.99 18.34 -9.71
CA ILE A 114 22.23 18.50 -8.95
C ILE A 114 23.29 19.03 -9.94
N PRO A 115 23.71 20.31 -9.85
CA PRO A 115 24.48 20.94 -10.92
C PRO A 115 25.82 20.26 -11.16
N ILE A 116 26.34 19.61 -10.12
CA ILE A 116 27.58 18.83 -10.12
C ILE A 116 27.48 17.60 -11.03
N LEU A 117 26.29 17.04 -11.19
CA LEU A 117 26.04 15.85 -12.03
C LEU A 117 25.44 16.21 -13.40
N ALA A 118 24.99 17.45 -13.60
CA ALA A 118 24.42 17.89 -14.86
C ALA A 118 25.44 17.68 -16.01
N GLY A 119 25.05 16.88 -17.02
CA GLY A 119 25.91 16.52 -18.15
C GLY A 119 26.76 15.26 -17.97
N THR A 120 26.80 14.65 -16.76
CA THR A 120 27.48 13.37 -16.55
C THR A 120 26.66 12.19 -17.12
N PHE A 121 27.35 11.09 -17.44
CA PHE A 121 26.70 9.84 -17.86
C PHE A 121 25.72 9.31 -16.82
N LEU A 122 26.06 9.43 -15.52
CA LEU A 122 25.21 8.98 -14.41
C LEU A 122 23.88 9.73 -14.35
N PHE A 123 23.88 11.04 -14.63
CA PHE A 123 22.66 11.84 -14.68
C PHE A 123 21.73 11.37 -15.81
N LYS A 124 22.27 11.21 -17.03
CA LYS A 124 21.48 10.70 -18.17
C LYS A 124 20.94 9.30 -17.92
N LEU A 125 21.74 8.43 -17.27
CA LEU A 125 21.29 7.09 -16.90
C LEU A 125 20.14 7.16 -15.87
N ALA A 126 20.25 8.00 -14.85
CA ALA A 126 19.20 8.18 -13.84
C ALA A 126 17.91 8.73 -14.47
N GLU A 127 18.01 9.66 -15.40
CA GLU A 127 16.87 10.20 -16.16
C GLU A 127 16.17 9.10 -16.98
N ILE A 128 16.92 8.32 -17.77
CA ILE A 128 16.38 7.20 -18.55
C ILE A 128 15.71 6.17 -17.63
N LEU A 129 16.37 5.80 -16.52
CA LEU A 129 15.81 4.89 -15.54
C LEU A 129 14.53 5.46 -14.89
N GLY A 130 14.50 6.76 -14.60
CA GLY A 130 13.32 7.47 -14.10
C GLY A 130 12.13 7.32 -15.04
N TRP A 131 12.32 7.60 -16.34
CA TRP A 131 11.26 7.42 -17.36
C TRP A 131 10.81 5.97 -17.50
N LEU A 132 11.74 5.01 -17.46
CA LEU A 132 11.41 3.58 -17.48
C LEU A 132 10.59 3.17 -16.25
N LEU A 133 10.92 3.69 -15.07
CA LEU A 133 10.16 3.45 -13.83
C LEU A 133 8.75 4.06 -13.90
N ILE A 134 8.58 5.24 -14.51
CA ILE A 134 7.25 5.82 -14.77
C ILE A 134 6.45 4.90 -15.69
N GLY A 135 7.04 4.45 -16.79
CA GLY A 135 6.39 3.51 -17.72
C GLY A 135 5.98 2.21 -17.02
N ALA A 136 6.85 1.66 -16.17
CA ALA A 136 6.55 0.48 -15.36
C ALA A 136 5.40 0.74 -14.36
N LEU A 137 5.33 1.93 -13.77
CA LEU A 137 4.28 2.29 -12.81
C LEU A 137 2.91 2.39 -13.49
N VAL A 138 2.87 2.97 -14.70
CA VAL A 138 1.68 2.99 -15.55
C VAL A 138 1.26 1.57 -15.94
N ALA A 139 2.21 0.71 -16.32
CA ALA A 139 1.91 -0.68 -16.67
C ALA A 139 1.35 -1.48 -15.46
N VAL A 140 1.95 -1.35 -14.28
CA VAL A 140 1.47 -1.95 -13.02
C VAL A 140 0.06 -1.46 -12.69
N TRP A 141 -0.20 -0.16 -12.89
CA TRP A 141 -1.51 0.42 -12.67
C TRP A 141 -2.57 -0.16 -13.61
N LEU A 142 -2.31 -0.16 -14.92
CA LEU A 142 -3.24 -0.72 -15.92
C LEU A 142 -3.52 -2.20 -15.64
N ALA A 143 -2.48 -2.99 -15.36
CA ALA A 143 -2.64 -4.40 -15.02
C ALA A 143 -3.44 -4.58 -13.71
N GLY A 144 -3.25 -3.68 -12.74
CA GLY A 144 -4.02 -3.64 -11.50
C GLY A 144 -5.50 -3.37 -11.72
N VAL A 145 -5.84 -2.39 -12.55
CA VAL A 145 -7.24 -2.07 -12.93
C VAL A 145 -7.89 -3.28 -13.60
N ILE A 146 -7.22 -3.90 -14.58
CA ILE A 146 -7.72 -5.08 -15.30
C ILE A 146 -7.93 -6.27 -14.33
N SER A 147 -7.05 -6.40 -13.32
CA SER A 147 -7.10 -7.50 -12.35
C SER A 147 -8.02 -7.22 -11.14
N GLY A 148 -8.76 -6.11 -11.13
CA GLY A 148 -9.68 -5.77 -10.04
C GLY A 148 -8.97 -5.36 -8.74
N PHE A 149 -7.90 -4.57 -8.86
CA PHE A 149 -7.12 -3.97 -7.77
C PHE A 149 -6.50 -4.96 -6.79
N PRO A 150 -5.62 -5.85 -7.27
CA PRO A 150 -4.86 -6.74 -6.41
C PRO A 150 -3.91 -5.98 -5.49
N THR A 151 -3.52 -6.62 -4.39
CA THR A 151 -2.69 -6.05 -3.33
C THR A 151 -1.38 -5.45 -3.86
N TRP A 152 -0.79 -6.08 -4.89
CA TRP A 152 0.47 -5.64 -5.48
C TRP A 152 0.37 -4.35 -6.29
N SER A 153 -0.81 -3.99 -6.80
CA SER A 153 -1.02 -2.73 -7.52
C SER A 153 -1.48 -1.59 -6.62
N LEU A 154 -1.88 -1.86 -5.37
CA LEU A 154 -2.40 -0.86 -4.44
C LEU A 154 -1.45 0.33 -4.22
N PRO A 155 -0.13 0.14 -4.05
CA PRO A 155 0.79 1.27 -3.94
C PRO A 155 0.84 2.12 -5.22
N GLY A 156 0.81 1.50 -6.39
CA GLY A 156 0.76 2.23 -7.67
C GLY A 156 -0.49 3.10 -7.79
N LEU A 157 -1.65 2.55 -7.44
CA LEU A 157 -2.92 3.31 -7.35
C LEU A 157 -2.86 4.41 -6.31
N GLY A 158 -2.26 4.08 -5.17
CA GLY A 158 -2.01 5.02 -4.10
C GLY A 158 -1.16 6.20 -4.54
N LEU A 159 -0.23 6.02 -5.48
CA LEU A 159 0.54 7.14 -6.02
C LEU A 159 -0.34 8.09 -6.84
N ILE A 160 -1.30 7.58 -7.61
CA ILE A 160 -2.29 8.42 -8.30
C ILE A 160 -3.15 9.17 -7.29
N VAL A 161 -3.58 8.49 -6.23
CA VAL A 161 -4.31 9.13 -5.11
C VAL A 161 -3.43 10.17 -4.40
N ALA A 162 -2.12 9.96 -4.32
CA ALA A 162 -1.16 10.93 -3.80
C ALA A 162 -1.08 12.18 -4.68
N PHE A 163 -1.05 12.05 -6.00
CA PHE A 163 -1.11 13.19 -6.92
C PHE A 163 -2.44 13.94 -6.82
N ILE A 164 -3.56 13.22 -6.80
CA ILE A 164 -4.89 13.85 -6.60
C ILE A 164 -4.91 14.59 -5.27
N GLY A 165 -4.45 13.96 -4.19
CA GLY A 165 -4.39 14.59 -2.87
C GLY A 165 -3.44 15.77 -2.82
N PHE A 166 -2.33 15.74 -3.55
CA PHE A 166 -1.45 16.89 -3.72
C PHE A 166 -2.17 18.06 -4.39
N CYS A 167 -2.89 17.82 -5.50
CA CYS A 167 -3.70 18.84 -6.16
C CYS A 167 -4.80 19.39 -5.23
N VAL A 168 -5.49 18.52 -4.48
CA VAL A 168 -6.49 18.95 -3.48
C VAL A 168 -5.84 19.82 -2.40
N ARG A 169 -4.67 19.42 -1.89
CA ARG A 169 -3.94 20.20 -0.88
C ARG A 169 -3.52 21.56 -1.42
N PHE A 170 -3.05 21.63 -2.67
CA PHE A 170 -2.74 22.90 -3.35
C PHE A 170 -3.98 23.79 -3.50
N LEU A 171 -5.11 23.24 -3.95
CA LEU A 171 -6.36 23.98 -4.09
C LEU A 171 -6.86 24.51 -2.74
N VAL A 172 -6.83 23.69 -1.69
CA VAL A 172 -7.21 24.11 -0.34
C VAL A 172 -6.27 25.20 0.15
N TYR A 173 -4.96 25.08 -0.06
CA TYR A 173 -4.00 26.10 0.33
C TYR A 173 -4.27 27.43 -0.38
N ALA A 174 -4.47 27.41 -1.69
CA ALA A 174 -4.82 28.59 -2.48
C ALA A 174 -6.14 29.23 -2.01
N PHE A 175 -7.16 28.42 -1.73
CA PHE A 175 -8.43 28.90 -1.20
C PHE A 175 -8.29 29.58 0.17
N VAL A 176 -7.55 28.97 1.10
CA VAL A 176 -7.35 29.56 2.44
C VAL A 176 -6.51 30.85 2.35
N LEU A 177 -5.52 30.90 1.46
CA LEU A 177 -4.76 32.15 1.19
C LEU A 177 -5.65 33.23 0.56
N MET A 178 -6.54 32.87 -0.36
CA MET A 178 -7.51 33.80 -0.93
C MET A 178 -8.45 34.33 0.17
N MET A 179 -8.99 33.47 1.03
CA MET A 179 -9.83 33.87 2.16
C MET A 179 -9.10 34.82 3.12
N LYS A 180 -7.79 34.62 3.34
CA LYS A 180 -6.94 35.54 4.12
C LYS A 180 -6.96 36.97 3.54
N SER A 181 -7.00 37.12 2.21
CA SER A 181 -7.03 38.44 1.57
C SER A 181 -8.40 39.15 1.65
N PHE A 182 -9.49 38.39 1.81
CA PHE A 182 -10.85 38.95 1.87
C PHE A 182 -11.35 39.23 3.28
N LEU A 183 -10.86 38.49 4.27
CA LEU A 183 -11.21 38.74 5.66
C LEU A 183 -10.27 39.83 6.22
N PRO A 184 -10.78 40.92 6.83
CA PRO A 184 -9.99 41.94 7.53
C PRO A 184 -9.44 41.41 8.87
N LEU A 185 -8.97 40.16 8.85
CA LEU A 185 -8.39 39.42 9.95
C LEU A 185 -6.86 39.47 9.83
N GLY A 186 -6.31 40.69 9.71
CA GLY A 186 -4.89 40.97 9.45
C GLY A 186 -3.88 40.35 10.42
N ALA A 187 -4.33 39.70 11.50
CA ALA A 187 -3.49 39.10 12.55
C ALA A 187 -3.26 37.58 12.44
N TRP A 188 -3.83 36.90 11.43
CA TRP A 188 -3.86 35.43 11.42
C TRP A 188 -2.52 34.75 11.12
N THR A 189 -1.51 35.47 10.61
CA THR A 189 -0.22 34.85 10.26
C THR A 189 0.99 35.36 11.04
N GLU A 190 0.86 36.48 11.77
CA GLU A 190 2.00 37.01 12.54
C GLU A 190 2.14 36.32 13.90
N SER A 191 1.04 35.80 14.45
CA SER A 191 1.09 35.00 15.68
C SER A 191 1.25 33.51 15.38
N LYS A 192 2.05 32.80 16.20
CA LYS A 192 2.17 31.33 16.14
C LYS A 192 0.83 30.63 16.28
N ALA A 193 -0.06 31.16 17.13
CA ALA A 193 -1.41 30.63 17.30
C ALA A 193 -2.25 30.73 16.02
N GLY A 194 -2.19 31.88 15.33
CA GLY A 194 -2.85 32.06 14.04
C GLY A 194 -2.30 31.11 12.97
N ALA A 195 -0.98 30.89 12.95
CA ALA A 195 -0.37 29.93 12.04
C ALA A 195 -0.83 28.48 12.32
N ILE A 196 -0.87 28.04 13.59
CA ILE A 196 -1.42 26.73 13.99
C ILE A 196 -2.89 26.60 13.55
N PHE A 197 -3.70 27.64 13.77
CA PHE A 197 -5.10 27.67 13.36
C PHE A 197 -5.24 27.53 11.84
N PHE A 198 -4.42 28.26 11.07
CA PHE A 198 -4.36 28.16 9.61
C PHE A 198 -4.07 26.72 9.15
N TYR A 199 -3.05 26.08 9.75
CA TYR A 199 -2.71 24.67 9.47
C TYR A 199 -3.89 23.74 9.77
N ALA A 200 -4.57 23.93 10.91
CA ALA A 200 -5.72 23.12 11.29
C ALA A 200 -6.89 23.26 10.31
N VAL A 201 -7.24 24.50 9.91
CA VAL A 201 -8.32 24.75 8.93
C VAL A 201 -7.98 24.14 7.58
N ARG A 202 -6.75 24.35 7.09
CA ARG A 202 -6.28 23.77 5.83
C ARG A 202 -6.35 22.25 5.86
N ASP A 203 -5.84 21.62 6.91
CA ASP A 203 -5.81 20.16 7.03
C ASP A 203 -7.20 19.56 7.21
N LEU A 204 -8.11 20.24 7.92
CA LEU A 204 -9.50 19.83 8.02
C LEU A 204 -10.20 19.82 6.64
N ASN A 205 -10.03 20.89 5.85
CA ASN A 205 -10.60 20.98 4.50
C ASN A 205 -10.04 19.90 3.58
N PHE A 206 -8.73 19.65 3.65
CA PHE A 206 -8.09 18.55 2.93
C PHE A 206 -8.68 17.18 3.33
N LEU A 207 -8.83 16.91 4.62
CA LEU A 207 -9.42 15.67 5.13
C LEU A 207 -10.86 15.47 4.64
N ILE A 208 -11.68 16.52 4.65
CA ILE A 208 -13.07 16.48 4.17
C ILE A 208 -13.10 16.13 2.68
N LEU A 209 -12.36 16.86 1.84
CA LEU A 209 -12.34 16.62 0.40
C LEU A 209 -11.80 15.25 0.04
N MET A 210 -10.70 14.83 0.66
CA MET A 210 -10.16 13.48 0.46
C MET A 210 -11.14 12.41 0.94
N GLY A 211 -11.79 12.60 2.08
CA GLY A 211 -12.82 11.70 2.58
C GLY A 211 -13.96 11.53 1.58
N ILE A 212 -14.45 12.63 0.98
CA ILE A 212 -15.48 12.59 -0.06
C ILE A 212 -15.00 11.81 -1.29
N ILE A 213 -13.78 12.08 -1.78
CA ILE A 213 -13.20 11.37 -2.93
C ILE A 213 -13.12 9.87 -2.65
N LEU A 214 -12.64 9.47 -1.47
CA LEU A 214 -12.55 8.06 -1.08
C LEU A 214 -13.92 7.40 -1.00
N ILE A 215 -14.93 8.09 -0.44
CA ILE A 215 -16.30 7.58 -0.40
C ILE A 215 -16.85 7.38 -1.82
N VAL A 216 -16.60 8.32 -2.73
CA VAL A 216 -17.04 8.21 -4.13
C VAL A 216 -16.36 7.03 -4.84
N VAL A 217 -15.05 6.87 -4.67
CA VAL A 217 -14.29 5.74 -5.25
C VAL A 217 -14.78 4.41 -4.70
N LEU A 218 -14.95 4.29 -3.38
CA LEU A 218 -15.49 3.08 -2.74
C LEU A 218 -16.94 2.79 -3.14
N ARG A 219 -17.72 3.81 -3.52
CA ARG A 219 -19.09 3.61 -4.00
C ARG A 219 -19.15 3.13 -5.44
N LYS A 220 -18.25 3.62 -6.30
CA LYS A 220 -18.24 3.26 -7.72
C LYS A 220 -17.63 1.88 -8.00
N GLU A 221 -16.63 1.47 -7.24
CA GLU A 221 -15.91 0.21 -7.47
C GLU A 221 -16.31 -0.86 -6.44
N ASP A 222 -17.37 -1.61 -6.73
CA ASP A 222 -17.91 -2.65 -5.84
C ASP A 222 -16.86 -3.70 -5.43
N GLY A 223 -15.99 -4.10 -6.36
CA GLY A 223 -14.92 -5.07 -6.08
C GLY A 223 -13.90 -4.53 -5.07
N PHE A 224 -13.48 -3.27 -5.23
CA PHE A 224 -12.57 -2.62 -4.28
C PHE A 224 -13.26 -2.41 -2.92
N ARG A 225 -14.54 -1.99 -2.92
CA ARG A 225 -15.33 -1.87 -1.69
C ARG A 225 -15.39 -3.17 -0.91
N GLN A 226 -15.69 -4.29 -1.57
CA GLN A 226 -15.76 -5.59 -0.92
C GLN A 226 -14.41 -5.98 -0.30
N ARG A 227 -13.29 -5.78 -1.01
CA ARG A 227 -11.94 -6.02 -0.48
C ARG A 227 -11.63 -5.15 0.73
N VAL A 228 -11.98 -3.86 0.70
CA VAL A 228 -11.76 -2.94 1.83
C VAL A 228 -12.65 -3.28 3.03
N CYS A 229 -13.91 -3.67 2.80
CA CYS A 229 -14.80 -4.15 3.86
C CYS A 229 -14.26 -5.45 4.51
N GLN A 230 -13.68 -6.35 3.70
CA GLN A 230 -13.02 -7.55 4.19
C GLN A 230 -11.76 -7.19 4.97
N ASP A 231 -10.91 -6.30 4.47
CA ASP A 231 -9.67 -5.86 5.08
C ASP A 231 -9.39 -4.36 4.87
N TRP A 232 -9.84 -3.55 5.84
CA TRP A 232 -9.69 -2.09 5.82
C TRP A 232 -8.23 -1.62 5.76
N SER A 233 -7.27 -2.44 6.16
CA SER A 233 -5.86 -2.05 6.16
C SER A 233 -5.30 -1.89 4.75
N LEU A 234 -5.97 -2.46 3.73
CA LEU A 234 -5.66 -2.24 2.32
C LEU A 234 -5.90 -0.78 1.90
N LEU A 235 -6.94 -0.14 2.44
CA LEU A 235 -7.19 1.28 2.19
C LEU A 235 -6.13 2.15 2.84
N SER A 236 -5.72 1.85 4.08
CA SER A 236 -4.57 2.52 4.72
C SER A 236 -3.29 2.35 3.90
N PHE A 237 -3.06 1.17 3.33
CA PHE A 237 -1.89 0.91 2.49
C PHE A 237 -1.90 1.67 1.17
N LEU A 238 -3.07 1.82 0.54
CA LEU A 238 -3.26 2.68 -0.62
C LEU A 238 -3.02 4.16 -0.27
N LEU A 239 -3.48 4.62 0.89
CA LEU A 239 -3.29 6.01 1.33
C LEU A 239 -1.85 6.30 1.79
N TYR A 240 -1.10 5.28 2.17
CA TYR A 240 0.26 5.42 2.68
C TYR A 240 1.23 6.06 1.69
N THR A 241 1.05 5.81 0.40
CA THR A 241 1.86 6.42 -0.66
C THR A 241 1.65 7.93 -0.80
N MET A 242 0.62 8.51 -0.17
CA MET A 242 0.47 9.97 -0.05
C MET A 242 1.61 10.61 0.76
N ALA A 243 2.37 9.84 1.53
CA ALA A 243 3.58 10.32 2.18
C ALA A 243 4.71 10.62 1.17
N ILE A 244 4.72 9.95 0.01
CA ILE A 244 5.82 10.07 -0.96
C ILE A 244 5.97 11.53 -1.44
N PRO A 245 4.94 12.22 -1.99
CA PRO A 245 5.09 13.61 -2.40
C PRO A 245 5.53 14.55 -1.27
N THR A 246 5.16 14.28 -0.02
CA THR A 246 5.56 15.14 1.11
C THR A 246 7.07 15.13 1.36
N VAL A 247 7.77 14.10 0.92
CA VAL A 247 9.24 14.00 0.97
C VAL A 247 9.87 14.74 -0.22
N LEU A 248 9.18 14.86 -1.36
CA LEU A 248 9.76 15.34 -2.62
C LEU A 248 9.52 16.81 -2.93
N VAL A 249 8.45 17.41 -2.41
CA VAL A 249 8.03 18.77 -2.76
C VAL A 249 8.90 19.85 -2.08
N ILE A 250 9.81 19.46 -1.19
CA ILE A 250 10.66 20.37 -0.43
C ILE A 250 11.95 20.61 -1.22
N ASP A 251 11.90 21.47 -2.25
CA ASP A 251 13.05 21.82 -3.08
C ASP A 251 13.76 23.12 -2.64
N GLU A 252 13.13 23.89 -1.75
CA GLU A 252 13.61 25.21 -1.33
C GLU A 252 14.93 25.15 -0.53
N TYR A 253 15.25 24.01 0.10
CA TYR A 253 16.44 23.85 0.94
C TYR A 253 17.48 22.96 0.27
N ARG A 254 18.68 23.51 0.06
CA ARG A 254 19.83 22.74 -0.46
C ARG A 254 20.45 21.87 0.64
N GLY A 255 20.74 20.60 0.35
CA GLY A 255 21.35 19.69 1.34
C GLY A 255 20.37 18.73 2.03
N LEU A 256 19.11 18.69 1.59
CA LEU A 256 18.10 17.76 2.13
C LEU A 256 18.15 16.35 1.54
N GLU A 257 18.99 16.11 0.53
CA GLU A 257 18.94 14.91 -0.31
C GLU A 257 19.13 13.64 0.53
N ASN A 258 20.07 13.67 1.48
CA ASN A 258 20.31 12.55 2.39
C ASN A 258 19.11 12.26 3.30
N TYR A 259 18.42 13.30 3.76
CA TYR A 259 17.22 13.18 4.58
C TYR A 259 16.04 12.66 3.77
N GLN A 260 15.89 13.12 2.52
CA GLN A 260 14.88 12.62 1.58
C GLN A 260 15.07 11.14 1.27
N VAL A 261 16.30 10.71 0.93
CA VAL A 261 16.63 9.30 0.70
C VAL A 261 16.31 8.46 1.94
N THR A 262 16.71 8.93 3.13
CA THR A 262 16.43 8.25 4.40
C THR A 262 14.92 8.12 4.65
N CYS A 263 14.16 9.18 4.42
CA CYS A 263 12.70 9.18 4.52
C CYS A 263 12.08 8.15 3.59
N THR A 264 12.51 8.11 2.32
CA THR A 264 12.02 7.16 1.32
C THR A 264 12.33 5.71 1.71
N LEU A 265 13.53 5.43 2.23
CA LEU A 265 13.90 4.10 2.72
C LEU A 265 13.05 3.66 3.93
N ILE A 266 12.77 4.59 4.85
CA ILE A 266 11.88 4.34 5.99
C ILE A 266 10.46 4.03 5.51
N LEU A 267 9.97 4.79 4.53
CA LEU A 267 8.65 4.54 3.96
C LEU A 267 8.59 3.17 3.26
N ALA A 268 9.63 2.80 2.51
CA ALA A 268 9.76 1.48 1.89
C ALA A 268 9.77 0.37 2.95
N ALA A 269 10.53 0.52 4.04
CA ALA A 269 10.55 -0.44 5.14
C ALA A 269 9.16 -0.62 5.77
N GLY A 270 8.38 0.45 5.90
CA GLY A 270 6.98 0.38 6.33
C GLY A 270 6.09 -0.45 5.41
N ALA A 271 6.21 -0.24 4.10
CA ALA A 271 5.50 -1.04 3.11
C ALA A 271 5.89 -2.52 3.17
N TRP A 272 7.18 -2.82 3.35
CA TRP A 272 7.65 -4.19 3.56
C TRP A 272 7.05 -4.84 4.80
N LEU A 273 7.11 -4.15 5.95
CA LEU A 273 6.53 -4.66 7.20
C LEU A 273 5.01 -4.86 7.07
N PHE A 274 4.31 -4.00 6.34
CA PHE A 274 2.89 -4.18 6.05
C PHE A 274 2.61 -5.51 5.33
N LEU A 275 3.44 -5.91 4.36
CA LEU A 275 3.26 -7.16 3.64
C LEU A 275 3.52 -8.40 4.50
N VAL A 276 4.47 -8.31 5.44
CA VAL A 276 4.89 -9.45 6.28
C VAL A 276 4.00 -9.61 7.52
N LEU A 277 3.45 -8.51 8.05
CA LEU A 277 2.68 -8.54 9.29
C LEU A 277 1.28 -9.09 9.09
N PRO A 278 0.86 -10.11 9.87
CA PRO A 278 -0.41 -10.77 9.60
C PRO A 278 -1.61 -10.05 10.23
N LYS A 279 -1.41 -9.34 11.35
CA LYS A 279 -2.50 -8.67 12.08
C LYS A 279 -2.74 -7.26 11.51
N ARG A 280 -3.99 -6.94 11.16
CA ARG A 280 -4.40 -5.62 10.63
C ARG A 280 -3.93 -4.43 11.48
N LYS A 281 -4.05 -4.52 12.81
CA LYS A 281 -3.57 -3.47 13.71
C LYS A 281 -2.04 -3.27 13.60
N HIS A 282 -1.28 -4.36 13.46
CA HIS A 282 0.18 -4.27 13.33
C HIS A 282 0.56 -3.72 11.95
N ARG A 283 -0.18 -4.11 10.91
CA ARG A 283 -0.07 -3.53 9.57
C ARG A 283 -0.30 -2.02 9.58
N LEU A 284 -1.35 -1.54 10.24
CA LEU A 284 -1.56 -0.09 10.40
C LEU A 284 -0.39 0.58 11.13
N MET A 285 0.09 0.01 12.24
CA MET A 285 1.26 0.57 12.95
C MET A 285 2.52 0.59 12.07
N ALA A 286 2.70 -0.40 11.21
CA ALA A 286 3.79 -0.45 10.24
C ALA A 286 3.69 0.61 9.14
N LEU A 287 2.52 1.24 8.96
CA LEU A 287 2.35 2.40 8.09
C LEU A 287 2.48 3.71 8.88
N LEU A 288 1.85 3.80 10.06
CA LEU A 288 1.86 5.02 10.87
C LEU A 288 3.27 5.39 11.37
N LEU A 289 4.01 4.42 11.92
CA LEU A 289 5.31 4.69 12.51
C LEU A 289 6.31 5.23 11.47
N PRO A 290 6.42 4.66 10.26
CA PRO A 290 7.27 5.21 9.21
C PRO A 290 6.85 6.59 8.70
N VAL A 291 5.55 6.89 8.57
CA VAL A 291 5.11 8.26 8.22
C VAL A 291 5.57 9.26 9.26
N ILE A 292 5.33 8.98 10.54
CA ILE A 292 5.72 9.87 11.65
C ILE A 292 7.24 10.01 11.71
N LEU A 293 7.98 8.90 11.61
CA LEU A 293 9.44 8.89 11.66
C LEU A 293 10.05 9.64 10.46
N SER A 294 9.50 9.44 9.26
CA SER A 294 9.90 10.17 8.06
C SER A 294 9.67 11.68 8.22
N ALA A 295 8.51 12.08 8.73
CA ALA A 295 8.21 13.49 9.00
C ALA A 295 9.20 14.11 10.00
N SER A 296 9.53 13.38 11.06
CA SER A 296 10.50 13.80 12.07
C SER A 296 11.92 13.93 11.50
N ILE A 297 12.35 12.99 10.65
CA ILE A 297 13.67 13.04 10.00
C ILE A 297 13.75 14.21 9.02
N MET A 298 12.69 14.47 8.26
CA MET A 298 12.62 15.63 7.39
C MET A 298 12.70 16.94 8.19
N SER A 299 11.93 17.03 9.28
CA SER A 299 11.94 18.17 10.19
C SER A 299 13.35 18.42 10.77
N LEU A 300 14.06 17.36 11.16
CA LEU A 300 15.45 17.42 11.61
C LEU A 300 16.40 17.87 10.50
N GLY A 301 16.21 17.38 9.28
CA GLY A 301 16.99 17.80 8.12
C GLY A 301 16.88 19.29 7.87
N ILE A 302 15.66 19.81 7.88
CA ILE A 302 15.39 21.25 7.70
C ILE A 302 16.02 22.07 8.83
N TYR A 303 15.88 21.63 10.08
CA TYR A 303 16.52 22.28 11.22
C TYR A 303 18.04 22.43 11.04
N ASN A 304 18.71 21.38 10.58
CA ASN A 304 20.17 21.38 10.37
C ASN A 304 20.61 22.17 9.14
N VAL A 305 19.76 22.21 8.11
CA VAL A 305 20.08 22.78 6.79
C VAL A 305 19.74 24.27 6.73
N ILE A 306 18.76 24.77 7.49
CA ILE A 306 18.40 26.19 7.52
C ILE A 306 19.59 27.12 7.78
N PRO A 307 20.46 26.90 8.80
CA PRO A 307 21.53 27.84 9.14
C PRO A 307 22.54 28.10 8.02
N ILE A 308 22.67 27.17 7.06
CA ILE A 308 23.59 27.29 5.92
C ILE A 308 22.91 27.84 4.66
N GLN A 309 21.60 28.11 4.69
CA GLN A 309 20.89 28.69 3.55
C GLN A 309 21.13 30.20 3.45
N THR A 310 21.22 30.71 2.21
CA THR A 310 21.42 32.13 1.93
C THR A 310 20.24 33.02 2.35
N PHE A 311 19.05 32.44 2.52
CA PHE A 311 17.83 33.14 2.95
C PHE A 311 17.52 32.96 4.44
N ALA A 312 18.38 32.27 5.21
CA ALA A 312 18.15 31.96 6.61
C ALA A 312 17.87 33.19 7.48
N TRP A 313 18.46 34.34 7.13
CA TRP A 313 18.28 35.62 7.81
C TRP A 313 16.83 36.15 7.79
N ARG A 314 15.97 35.66 6.89
CA ARG A 314 14.54 36.01 6.82
C ARG A 314 13.65 35.14 7.70
N ILE A 315 14.19 34.06 8.26
CA ILE A 315 13.42 33.08 9.03
C ILE A 315 13.43 33.50 10.49
N GLU A 316 12.29 33.97 10.98
CA GLU A 316 12.14 34.40 12.38
C GLU A 316 12.28 33.24 13.38
N SER A 317 11.95 32.01 12.96
CA SER A 317 12.02 30.83 13.83
C SER A 317 12.35 29.55 13.08
N ILE A 318 13.61 29.11 13.16
CA ILE A 318 14.11 27.85 12.60
C ILE A 318 13.28 26.65 13.11
N LEU A 319 12.97 26.66 14.41
CA LEU A 319 12.17 25.60 15.04
C LEU A 319 10.77 25.52 14.43
N TRP A 320 10.14 26.67 14.17
CA TRP A 320 8.81 26.71 13.58
C TRP A 320 8.81 26.11 12.18
N GLU A 321 9.72 26.54 11.30
CA GLU A 321 9.84 25.98 9.94
C GLU A 321 10.08 24.47 9.95
N SER A 322 10.94 24.01 10.87
CA SER A 322 11.23 22.59 11.02
C SER A 322 9.98 21.79 11.42
N ILE A 323 9.18 22.30 12.36
CA ILE A 323 7.98 21.61 12.87
C ILE A 323 6.83 21.62 11.85
N GLN A 324 6.77 22.58 10.94
CA GLN A 324 5.69 22.67 9.94
C GLN A 324 5.55 21.37 9.13
N HIS A 325 6.65 20.71 8.79
CA HIS A 325 6.62 19.43 8.08
C HIS A 325 5.94 18.33 8.88
N PHE A 326 6.24 18.23 10.17
CA PHE A 326 5.55 17.33 11.07
C PHE A 326 4.04 17.62 11.11
N LEU A 327 3.66 18.88 11.30
CA LEU A 327 2.24 19.30 11.31
C LEU A 327 1.54 18.97 9.99
N ASN A 328 2.21 19.19 8.86
CA ASN A 328 1.71 18.86 7.51
C ASN A 328 1.43 17.36 7.32
N THR A 329 2.02 16.47 8.13
CA THR A 329 1.75 15.02 8.07
C THR A 329 0.61 14.57 8.97
N LEU A 330 0.15 15.42 9.91
CA LEU A 330 -0.90 15.05 10.87
C LEU A 330 -2.21 14.69 10.16
N ALA A 331 -2.60 15.45 9.14
CA ALA A 331 -3.74 15.12 8.30
C ALA A 331 -3.61 13.73 7.65
N LEU A 332 -2.43 13.36 7.16
CA LEU A 332 -2.19 12.05 6.58
C LEU A 332 -2.28 10.95 7.63
N VAL A 333 -1.74 11.16 8.83
CA VAL A 333 -1.86 10.21 9.96
C VAL A 333 -3.33 9.97 10.30
N ILE A 334 -4.16 11.01 10.35
CA ILE A 334 -5.61 10.87 10.56
C ILE A 334 -6.23 10.09 9.41
N LEU A 335 -5.90 10.44 8.16
CA LEU A 335 -6.43 9.80 6.96
C LEU A 335 -6.11 8.29 6.92
N LEU A 336 -4.91 7.89 7.35
CA LEU A 336 -4.49 6.49 7.46
C LEU A 336 -5.27 5.70 8.52
N CYS A 337 -5.77 6.38 9.55
CA CYS A 337 -6.58 5.79 10.63
C CYS A 337 -8.08 5.72 10.29
N LEU A 338 -8.59 6.57 9.39
CA LEU A 338 -10.01 6.58 9.00
C LEU A 338 -10.58 5.21 8.58
N PRO A 339 -9.85 4.34 7.84
CA PRO A 339 -10.37 3.04 7.43
C PRO A 339 -10.78 2.13 8.61
N ILE A 340 -10.28 2.37 9.82
CA ILE A 340 -10.69 1.62 11.03
C ILE A 340 -12.19 1.77 11.31
N LEU A 341 -12.78 2.90 10.89
CA LEU A 341 -14.20 3.23 11.12
C LEU A 341 -15.13 2.53 10.13
N ILE A 342 -14.59 1.86 9.10
CA ILE A 342 -15.42 1.16 8.10
C ILE A 342 -16.08 -0.04 8.77
N PRO A 343 -17.44 -0.13 8.77
CA PRO A 343 -18.15 -1.21 9.42
C PRO A 343 -17.80 -2.54 8.76
N ARG A 344 -17.61 -3.57 9.58
CA ARG A 344 -17.39 -4.94 9.09
C ARG A 344 -18.71 -5.48 8.58
N THR A 345 -18.83 -5.64 7.26
CA THR A 345 -19.91 -6.44 6.70
C THR A 345 -19.49 -7.89 6.76
N PRO A 346 -20.21 -8.76 7.51
CA PRO A 346 -20.00 -10.19 7.38
C PRO A 346 -20.28 -10.57 5.92
N LEU A 347 -19.46 -11.47 5.37
CA LEU A 347 -19.75 -12.15 4.10
C LEU A 347 -21.01 -12.98 4.32
N VAL A 348 -22.17 -12.34 4.27
CA VAL A 348 -23.44 -13.06 4.17
C VAL A 348 -23.39 -13.66 2.80
N GLY A 349 -23.03 -14.95 2.75
CA GLY A 349 -23.11 -15.76 1.56
C GLY A 349 -24.52 -15.66 1.02
N LYS A 350 -24.72 -14.76 0.05
CA LYS A 350 -25.70 -14.99 -1.01
C LYS A 350 -25.09 -16.08 -1.90
N THR A 351 -24.86 -17.26 -1.35
CA THR A 351 -25.18 -18.46 -2.10
C THR A 351 -26.66 -18.31 -2.38
N LYS A 352 -26.99 -17.74 -3.54
CA LYS A 352 -28.18 -18.18 -4.24
C LYS A 352 -27.95 -19.69 -4.34
N LEU A 353 -28.52 -20.45 -3.40
CA LEU A 353 -28.96 -21.79 -3.69
C LEU A 353 -29.72 -21.62 -5.00
N VAL A 354 -29.07 -22.04 -6.08
CA VAL A 354 -29.75 -22.24 -7.35
C VAL A 354 -30.66 -23.42 -7.04
N ASP A 355 -31.80 -23.11 -6.41
CA ASP A 355 -32.94 -23.99 -6.30
C ASP A 355 -33.50 -24.07 -7.73
N GLY A 356 -32.89 -24.94 -8.53
CA GLY A 356 -33.26 -25.31 -9.88
C GLY A 356 -32.83 -26.76 -10.04
N VAL A 357 -33.68 -27.70 -9.61
CA VAL A 357 -34.56 -28.53 -10.46
C VAL A 357 -33.81 -29.68 -11.09
#